data_AF-C9MXK8-F1
#
_entry.id   AF-C9MXK8-F1
#
_cell.length_a   1.000
_cell.length_b   1.000
_cell.length_c   1.000
_cell.angle_alpha   90.00
_cell.angle_beta   90.00
_cell.angle_gamma   90.00
#
_symmetry.space_group_name_H-M   'P 1'
#
loop_
_entity.id
_entity.type
_entity.pdbx_description
1 polymer ?
#
loop_
_entity_poly.entity_id
_entity_poly.type
_entity_poly.pdbx_seq_one_letter_code
_entity_poly.pdbx_strand_id
1 'polypeptide(L)'
;MEFYLLEFRLNGIKNIEKTIEISFYKQDIRNFNRENYNVKGIFGRNGIGKTAVIKGIEILRNIVLDSDYLILKSSLLNEIISKKLKECYLSAEFLVVDKNNKKHIFEHSISLKIENGKIIITKEIINKKS
;
A
#
# COMPACT_ATOMS: atom_id res chain seq x y z
N MET A 1 17.61 7.61 -10.40
CA MET A 1 16.80 7.75 -9.16
C MET A 1 16.48 6.35 -8.74
N GLU A 2 16.63 6.07 -7.46
CA GLU A 2 16.32 4.76 -6.89
C GLU A 2 15.18 4.89 -5.89
N PHE A 3 14.33 3.87 -5.81
CA PHE A 3 13.14 3.84 -4.99
C PHE A 3 13.17 2.62 -4.08
N TYR A 4 12.88 2.81 -2.79
CA TYR A 4 12.89 1.75 -1.80
C TYR A 4 11.65 1.85 -0.94
N LEU A 5 10.81 0.81 -0.93
CA LEU A 5 9.67 0.72 -0.03
C LEU A 5 10.17 0.59 1.42
N LEU A 6 9.70 1.47 2.29
CA LEU A 6 10.06 1.51 3.71
C LEU A 6 8.95 0.93 4.57
N GLU A 7 7.70 1.26 4.25
CA GLU A 7 6.52 0.85 5.01
C GLU A 7 5.32 0.69 4.07
N PHE A 8 4.47 -0.30 4.35
CA PHE A 8 3.14 -0.40 3.77
C PHE A 8 2.10 -0.49 4.86
N ARG A 9 1.07 0.36 4.80
CA ARG A 9 -0.10 0.33 5.69
C ARG A 9 -1.34 -0.04 4.91
N LEU A 10 -2.19 -0.85 5.53
CA LEU A 10 -3.50 -1.18 4.96
C LEU A 10 -4.57 -1.41 6.03
N ASN A 11 -5.81 -1.07 5.69
CA ASN A 11 -7.02 -1.57 6.32
C ASN A 11 -8.13 -1.78 5.27
N GLY A 12 -9.23 -2.41 5.66
CA GLY A 12 -10.39 -2.55 4.79
C GLY A 12 -10.20 -3.51 3.62
N ILE A 13 -9.17 -4.37 3.65
CA ILE A 13 -8.94 -5.41 2.65
C ILE A 13 -9.32 -6.77 3.25
N LYS A 14 -10.31 -7.44 2.65
CA LYS A 14 -10.88 -8.71 3.11
C LYS A 14 -11.21 -8.67 4.61
N ASN A 15 -10.49 -9.43 5.43
CA ASN A 15 -10.70 -9.56 6.87
C ASN A 15 -9.82 -8.62 7.73
N ILE A 16 -9.02 -7.75 7.12
CA ILE A 16 -8.15 -6.80 7.83
C ILE A 16 -8.97 -5.54 8.14
N GLU A 17 -9.67 -5.54 9.27
CA GLU A 17 -10.53 -4.42 9.68
C GLU A 17 -9.75 -3.28 10.34
N LYS A 18 -8.67 -3.60 11.04
CA LYS A 18 -7.80 -2.61 11.68
C LYS A 18 -6.59 -2.34 10.81
N THR A 19 -6.07 -1.11 10.86
CA THR A 19 -4.83 -0.76 10.18
C THR A 19 -3.70 -1.65 10.69
N ILE A 20 -3.05 -2.32 9.75
CA ILE A 20 -1.78 -3.01 9.98
C ILE A 20 -0.68 -2.30 9.22
N GLU A 21 0.53 -2.43 9.74
CA GLU A 21 1.73 -1.81 9.23
C GLU A 21 2.78 -2.89 8.95
N ILE A 22 3.43 -2.79 7.81
CA ILE A 22 4.48 -3.70 7.38
C ILE A 22 5.72 -2.87 7.10
N SER A 23 6.65 -2.92 8.05
CA SER A 23 7.97 -2.30 7.90
C SER A 23 8.88 -3.17 7.02
N PHE A 24 9.31 -2.59 5.90
CA PHE A 24 10.31 -3.14 4.99
C PHE A 24 11.72 -2.76 5.40
N TYR A 25 11.91 -1.60 6.02
CA TYR A 25 13.17 -1.12 6.55
C TYR A 25 13.02 -0.69 8.02
N LYS A 26 13.94 -1.16 8.89
CA LYS A 26 13.87 -0.94 10.35
C LYS A 26 15.00 -0.09 10.91
N GLN A 27 15.99 0.25 10.10
CA GLN A 27 17.17 1.01 10.51
C GLN A 27 17.00 2.50 10.22
N ASP A 28 17.95 3.29 10.71
CA ASP A 28 18.01 4.71 10.43
C ASP A 28 18.34 4.96 8.94
N ILE A 29 17.52 5.79 8.28
CA ILE A 29 17.66 6.14 6.87
C ILE A 29 19.00 6.85 6.56
N ARG A 30 19.60 7.54 7.54
CA ARG A 30 20.88 8.24 7.38
C ARG A 30 21.98 7.27 6.95
N ASN A 31 21.94 6.05 7.48
CA ASN A 31 22.86 4.95 7.17
C ASN A 31 22.20 3.87 6.29
N PHE A 32 21.31 4.27 5.38
CA PHE A 32 20.57 3.37 4.50
C PHE A 32 21.47 2.29 3.85
N ASN A 33 21.18 1.02 4.16
CA ASN A 33 21.77 -0.16 3.53
C ASN A 33 20.67 -1.21 3.29
N ARG A 34 20.44 -1.57 2.03
CA ARG A 34 19.38 -2.50 1.61
C ARG A 34 19.75 -3.99 1.64
N GLU A 35 21.02 -4.35 1.79
CA GLU A 35 21.51 -5.72 1.53
C GLU A 35 20.68 -6.79 2.27
N ASN A 36 20.30 -6.52 3.52
CA ASN A 36 19.55 -7.44 4.37
C ASN A 36 18.02 -7.21 4.37
N TYR A 37 17.49 -6.34 3.50
CA TYR A 37 16.10 -5.89 3.52
C TYR A 37 15.33 -6.16 2.21
N ASN A 38 15.96 -6.78 1.21
CA ASN A 38 15.37 -7.02 -0.11
C ASN A 38 14.25 -8.07 -0.14
N VAL A 39 14.18 -8.95 0.86
CA VAL A 39 13.18 -10.04 0.92
C VAL A 39 12.40 -9.95 2.23
N LYS A 40 11.06 -10.02 2.14
CA LYS A 40 10.16 -10.16 3.30
C LYS A 40 9.32 -11.41 3.17
N GLY A 41 9.34 -12.23 4.21
CA GLY A 41 8.42 -13.35 4.36
C GLY A 41 7.19 -12.94 5.16
N ILE A 42 6.00 -13.33 4.68
CA ILE A 42 4.73 -13.15 5.37
C ILE A 42 4.23 -14.52 5.79
N PHE A 43 4.22 -14.80 7.10
CA PHE A 43 3.89 -16.11 7.66
C PHE A 43 2.67 -16.02 8.58
N GLY A 44 2.03 -17.18 8.81
CA GLY A 44 0.84 -17.30 9.65
C GLY A 44 -0.09 -18.41 9.18
N ARG A 45 -1.16 -18.66 9.93
CA ARG A 45 -2.18 -19.69 9.60
C ARG A 45 -2.94 -19.35 8.31
N ASN A 46 -3.63 -20.33 7.74
CA ASN A 46 -4.51 -20.09 6.59
C ASN A 46 -5.70 -19.20 7.00
N GLY A 47 -6.13 -18.32 6.10
CA GLY A 47 -7.22 -17.37 6.37
C GLY A 47 -6.83 -16.13 7.21
N ILE A 48 -5.61 -16.04 7.73
CA ILE A 48 -5.20 -14.92 8.62
C ILE A 48 -5.02 -13.57 7.90
N GLY A 49 -5.08 -13.54 6.56
CA GLY A 49 -4.96 -12.30 5.78
C GLY A 49 -3.64 -12.12 5.02
N LYS A 50 -2.78 -13.15 4.93
CA LYS A 50 -1.51 -13.08 4.15
C LYS A 50 -1.74 -12.61 2.70
N THR A 51 -2.70 -13.22 2.01
CA THR A 51 -3.07 -12.84 0.62
C THR A 51 -3.72 -11.46 0.58
N ALA A 52 -4.45 -11.06 1.62
CA ALA A 52 -5.07 -9.74 1.69
C ALA A 52 -4.02 -8.62 1.71
N VAL A 53 -2.91 -8.82 2.42
CA VAL A 53 -1.74 -7.92 2.36
C VAL A 53 -1.23 -7.74 0.94
N ILE A 54 -0.93 -8.85 0.25
CA ILE A 54 -0.41 -8.81 -1.12
C ILE A 54 -1.41 -8.12 -2.06
N LYS A 55 -2.71 -8.39 -1.91
CA LYS A 55 -3.77 -7.73 -2.67
C LYS A 55 -3.83 -6.23 -2.41
N GLY A 56 -3.62 -5.77 -1.17
CA GLY A 56 -3.53 -4.34 -0.86
C GLY A 56 -2.39 -3.65 -1.63
N ILE A 57 -1.20 -4.29 -1.67
CA ILE A 57 -0.06 -3.76 -2.42
C ILE A 57 -0.36 -3.71 -3.93
N GLU A 58 -0.95 -4.79 -4.48
CA GLU A 58 -1.36 -4.85 -5.89
C GLU A 58 -2.37 -3.75 -6.25
N ILE A 59 -3.35 -3.49 -5.38
CA ILE A 59 -4.35 -2.44 -5.61
C ILE A 59 -3.69 -1.07 -5.68
N LEU A 60 -2.85 -0.71 -4.71
CA LEU A 60 -2.17 0.59 -4.72
C LEU A 60 -1.33 0.76 -5.98
N ARG A 61 -0.54 -0.27 -6.34
CA ARG A 61 0.27 -0.27 -7.56
C ARG A 61 -0.59 -0.06 -8.81
N ASN A 62 -1.68 -0.80 -8.95
CA ASN A 62 -2.48 -0.76 -10.18
C ASN A 62 -3.28 0.54 -10.29
N ILE A 63 -3.76 1.11 -9.19
CA ILE A 63 -4.43 2.43 -9.25
C ILE A 63 -3.49 3.51 -9.78
N VAL A 64 -2.20 3.44 -9.42
CA VAL A 64 -1.20 4.41 -9.89
C VAL A 64 -0.79 4.17 -11.34
N LEU A 65 -0.68 2.91 -11.77
CA LEU A 65 -0.08 2.55 -13.06
C LEU A 65 -1.09 2.29 -14.19
N ASP A 66 -2.36 2.04 -13.86
CA ASP A 66 -3.42 1.71 -14.80
C ASP A 66 -4.61 2.64 -14.57
N SER A 67 -4.77 3.61 -15.47
CA SER A 67 -5.84 4.62 -15.41
C SER A 67 -7.25 4.02 -15.47
N ASP A 68 -7.40 2.83 -16.07
CA ASP A 68 -8.69 2.17 -16.24
C ASP A 68 -8.96 1.14 -15.14
N TYR A 69 -8.02 0.94 -14.21
CA TYR A 69 -8.07 -0.14 -13.21
C TYR A 69 -9.36 -0.14 -12.40
N LEU A 70 -9.79 1.02 -11.88
CA LEU A 70 -11.00 1.12 -11.05
C LEU A 70 -12.26 0.74 -11.83
N ILE A 71 -12.31 1.04 -13.13
CA ILE A 71 -13.44 0.72 -14.01
C ILE A 71 -13.41 -0.78 -14.36
N LEU A 72 -12.27 -1.25 -14.89
CA LEU A 72 -12.11 -2.61 -15.38
C LEU A 72 -12.15 -3.67 -14.27
N LYS A 73 -11.72 -3.32 -13.06
CA LYS A 73 -11.66 -4.22 -11.90
C LYS A 73 -12.65 -3.89 -10.79
N SER A 74 -13.68 -3.06 -11.07
CA SER A 74 -14.69 -2.68 -10.08
C SER A 74 -15.33 -3.88 -9.37
N SER A 75 -15.74 -4.93 -10.10
CA SER A 75 -16.34 -6.15 -9.52
C SER A 75 -15.36 -6.86 -8.57
N LEU A 76 -14.12 -7.04 -9.00
CA LEU A 76 -13.05 -7.63 -8.19
C LEU A 76 -12.77 -6.79 -6.94
N LEU A 77 -12.71 -5.47 -7.06
CA LEU A 77 -12.49 -4.55 -5.95
C LEU A 77 -13.64 -4.59 -4.94
N ASN A 78 -14.90 -4.69 -5.39
CA ASN A 78 -16.06 -4.89 -4.52
C ASN A 78 -15.95 -6.18 -3.70
N GLU A 79 -15.33 -7.24 -4.25
CA GLU A 79 -15.08 -8.48 -3.51
C GLU A 79 -13.89 -8.38 -2.56
N ILE A 80 -12.87 -7.59 -2.90
CA ILE A 80 -11.65 -7.45 -2.10
C ILE A 80 -11.84 -6.48 -0.93
N ILE A 81 -12.50 -5.35 -1.15
CA ILE A 81 -12.80 -4.39 -0.10
C ILE A 81 -13.73 -5.04 0.92
N SER A 82 -13.48 -4.78 2.20
CA SER A 82 -14.23 -5.37 3.32
C SER A 82 -15.71 -5.07 3.16
N LYS A 83 -16.54 -6.11 3.10
CA LYS A 83 -18.01 -5.97 3.04
C LYS A 83 -18.60 -5.29 4.28
N LYS A 84 -17.89 -5.37 5.41
CA LYS A 84 -18.29 -4.77 6.68
C LYS A 84 -17.97 -3.27 6.71
N LEU A 85 -16.76 -2.89 6.31
CA LEU A 85 -16.32 -1.48 6.34
C LEU A 85 -16.81 -0.71 5.09
N LYS A 86 -16.93 -1.38 3.94
CA LYS A 86 -17.25 -0.80 2.63
C LYS A 86 -16.27 0.29 2.17
N GLU A 87 -15.11 0.34 2.79
CA GLU A 87 -14.02 1.25 2.46
C GLU A 87 -12.68 0.56 2.76
N CYS A 88 -11.62 1.08 2.15
CA CYS A 88 -10.26 0.67 2.46
C CYS A 88 -9.30 1.86 2.42
N TYR A 89 -8.21 1.73 3.16
CA TYR A 89 -7.09 2.65 3.15
C TYR A 89 -5.81 1.87 2.84
N LEU A 90 -5.00 2.42 1.94
CA LEU A 90 -3.70 1.88 1.55
C LEU A 90 -2.69 3.02 1.57
N SER A 91 -1.49 2.76 2.10
CA SER A 91 -0.38 3.72 2.08
C SER A 91 0.94 3.01 1.88
N ALA A 92 1.81 3.62 1.07
CA ALA A 92 3.19 3.23 0.90
C ALA A 92 4.12 4.39 1.25
N GLU A 93 5.02 4.17 2.21
CA GLU A 93 6.16 5.05 2.45
C GLU A 93 7.37 4.52 1.69
N PHE A 94 8.07 5.39 0.99
CA PHE A 94 9.24 5.01 0.21
C PHE A 94 10.35 6.08 0.25
N LEU A 95 11.58 5.60 0.28
CA LEU A 95 12.79 6.40 0.09
C LEU A 95 13.04 6.60 -1.40
N VAL A 96 13.34 7.84 -1.76
CA VAL A 96 13.85 8.25 -3.07
C VAL A 96 15.29 8.71 -2.90
N VAL A 97 16.21 8.05 -3.60
CA VAL A 97 17.59 8.51 -3.75
C VAL A 97 17.69 9.22 -5.10
N ASP A 98 17.88 10.54 -5.06
CA ASP A 98 17.96 11.34 -6.26
C ASP A 98 19.31 11.20 -6.99
N LYS A 99 19.46 11.85 -8.14
CA LYS A 99 20.69 11.78 -8.95
C LYS A 99 21.93 12.36 -8.24
N ASN A 100 21.74 13.14 -7.18
CA ASN A 100 22.79 13.74 -6.37
C ASN A 100 23.02 12.97 -5.06
N ASN A 101 22.53 11.74 -4.96
CA ASN A 101 22.54 10.90 -3.76
C ASN A 101 21.83 11.52 -2.54
N LYS A 102 20.95 12.52 -2.73
CA LYS A 102 20.13 13.02 -1.62
C LYS A 102 18.96 12.07 -1.40
N LYS A 103 18.71 11.80 -0.12
CA LYS A 103 17.64 10.92 0.36
C LYS A 103 16.41 11.75 0.69
N HIS A 104 15.26 11.35 0.16
CA HIS A 104 13.97 11.97 0.42
C HIS A 104 12.96 10.88 0.76
N ILE A 105 12.15 11.08 1.80
CA ILE A 105 11.08 10.14 2.14
C ILE A 105 9.76 10.72 1.66
N PHE A 106 8.97 9.88 1.01
CA PHE A 106 7.62 10.22 0.57
C PHE A 106 6.64 9.18 1.09
N GLU A 107 5.40 9.62 1.28
CA GLU A 107 4.26 8.77 1.53
C GLU A 107 3.21 9.03 0.45
N HIS A 108 2.75 7.96 -0.20
CA HIS A 108 1.57 7.97 -1.06
C HIS A 108 0.47 7.17 -0.37
N SER A 109 -0.70 7.79 -0.19
CA SER A 109 -1.84 7.16 0.45
C SER A 109 -3.12 7.39 -0.31
N ILE A 110 -3.99 6.38 -0.31
CA ILE A 110 -5.28 6.39 -0.98
C ILE A 110 -6.35 5.78 -0.09
N SER A 111 -7.54 6.37 -0.13
CA SER A 111 -8.76 5.84 0.47
C SER A 111 -9.79 5.58 -0.62
N LEU A 112 -10.35 4.38 -0.61
CA LEU A 112 -11.41 3.96 -1.52
C LEU A 112 -12.69 3.66 -0.75
N LYS A 113 -13.84 3.92 -1.37
CA LYS A 113 -15.14 3.60 -0.81
C LYS A 113 -16.04 2.94 -1.86
N ILE A 114 -16.86 1.99 -1.42
CA ILE A 114 -17.93 1.42 -2.22
C ILE A 114 -19.17 2.30 -2.08
N GLU A 115 -19.62 2.90 -3.18
CA GLU A 115 -20.87 3.65 -3.26
C GLU A 115 -21.74 3.10 -4.39
N ASN A 116 -22.93 2.59 -4.05
CA ASN A 116 -23.87 1.99 -5.00
C ASN A 116 -23.24 0.92 -5.92
N GLY A 117 -22.32 0.11 -5.37
CA GLY A 117 -21.58 -0.92 -6.10
C GLY A 117 -20.44 -0.40 -6.98
N LYS A 118 -20.20 0.92 -7.02
CA LYS A 118 -19.05 1.54 -7.68
C LYS A 118 -17.95 1.81 -6.68
N ILE A 119 -16.70 1.75 -7.14
CA ILE A 119 -15.53 2.13 -6.34
C ILE A 119 -15.19 3.58 -6.65
N ILE A 120 -15.06 4.40 -5.61
CA ILE A 120 -14.62 5.79 -5.72
C ILE A 120 -13.37 6.03 -4.88
N ILE A 121 -12.51 6.94 -5.35
CA ILE A 121 -11.41 7.48 -4.55
C ILE A 121 -11.98 8.61 -3.70
N THR A 122 -11.94 8.46 -2.37
CA THR A 122 -12.40 9.51 -1.44
C THR A 122 -11.27 10.43 -1.01
N LYS A 123 -10.03 9.94 -1.04
CA LYS A 123 -8.83 10.71 -0.69
C LYS A 123 -7.62 10.12 -1.39
N GLU A 124 -6.78 10.98 -1.92
CA GLU A 124 -5.43 10.62 -2.39
C GLU A 124 -4.46 11.71 -1.97
N ILE A 125 -3.31 11.32 -1.41
CA ILE A 125 -2.29 12.25 -0.94
C ILE A 125 -0.91 11.70 -1.28
N ILE A 126 -0.04 12.57 -1.79
CA ILE A 126 1.41 12.35 -1.83
C ILE A 126 2.07 13.45 -1.01
N ASN A 127 2.81 13.07 0.04
CA ASN A 127 3.51 13.99 0.92
C ASN A 127 4.98 13.64 0.99
N LYS A 128 5.84 14.66 0.99
CA LYS A 128 7.24 14.52 1.40
C LYS A 128 7.29 14.55 2.93
N LYS A 129 7.89 13.54 3.56
CA LYS A 129 8.15 13.56 5.00
C LYS A 129 9.40 14.40 5.28
N SER A 130 9.29 15.23 6.32
CA SER A 130 10.35 16.11 6.83
C SER A 130 11.49 15.32 7.45
#